data_AF-A0A5C2M9M9-F1
#
_entry.id   AF-A0A5C2M9M9-F1
#
_cell.length_a   1.000
_cell.length_b   1.000
_cell.length_c   1.000
_cell.angle_alpha   90.00
_cell.angle_beta   90.00
_cell.angle_gamma   90.00
#
_symmetry.space_group_name_H-M   'P 1'
#
loop_
_entity.id
_entity.type
_entity.pdbx_description
1 polymer ?
#
loop_
_entity_poly.entity_id
_entity_poly.type
_entity_poly.pdbx_seq_one_letter_code
_entity_poly.pdbx_strand_id
1 'polypeptide(L)'
;MKNSLRYLLFGLGVGLAIALVPRLPVLHSPDMVMAQGTSQTISPQGLANHLKKINAKMYGAYWCPACMKQKELFGSAFKSINYIECDARGTNGQPELCKQANIRAYPTWEINGKRYEGVYPLEGLAQLSGYQGR
;
A
#
# COMPACT_ATOMS: atom_id res chain seq x y z
N MET A 1 12.59 -75.03 -34.08
CA MET A 1 11.42 -75.84 -33.65
C MET A 1 10.15 -75.09 -34.04
N LYS A 2 9.29 -75.75 -34.85
CA LYS A 2 7.86 -75.50 -35.16
C LYS A 2 7.47 -74.07 -35.62
N ASN A 3 7.11 -73.85 -36.89
CA ASN A 3 5.76 -73.98 -37.48
C ASN A 3 4.71 -73.25 -36.62
N SER A 4 3.78 -72.43 -37.09
CA SER A 4 3.14 -72.10 -38.37
C SER A 4 2.27 -70.86 -38.00
N LEU A 5 1.77 -69.97 -38.83
CA LEU A 5 0.82 -70.17 -39.92
C LEU A 5 0.38 -68.74 -40.27
N ARG A 6 0.48 -68.34 -41.54
CA ARG A 6 -0.27 -67.19 -42.06
C ARG A 6 -1.74 -67.61 -42.16
N TYR A 7 -2.70 -66.71 -41.97
CA TYR A 7 -3.67 -66.33 -43.00
C TYR A 7 -4.57 -65.19 -42.50
N LEU A 8 -4.87 -64.31 -43.45
CA LEU A 8 -5.80 -63.18 -43.38
C LEU A 8 -7.23 -63.65 -43.10
N LEU A 9 -8.13 -62.72 -42.73
CA LEU A 9 -9.30 -62.31 -43.52
C LEU A 9 -10.19 -61.34 -42.71
N PHE A 10 -10.59 -60.26 -43.40
CA PHE A 10 -11.86 -59.51 -43.37
C PHE A 10 -12.47 -59.00 -42.06
N GLY A 11 -12.76 -57.70 -42.07
CA GLY A 11 -13.76 -57.10 -41.19
C GLY A 11 -13.89 -55.59 -41.35
N LEU A 12 -14.55 -55.14 -42.42
CA LEU A 12 -15.09 -53.79 -42.53
C LEU A 12 -16.13 -53.59 -41.41
N GLY A 13 -15.85 -52.72 -40.46
CA GLY A 13 -16.79 -52.31 -39.42
C GLY A 13 -16.72 -50.80 -39.21
N VAL A 14 -17.49 -50.07 -39.99
CA VAL A 14 -17.76 -48.64 -39.75
C VAL A 14 -18.68 -48.56 -38.54
N GLY A 15 -18.09 -48.49 -37.36
CA GLY A 15 -18.81 -48.19 -36.12
C GLY A 15 -18.90 -46.68 -35.94
N LEU A 16 -20.04 -46.08 -36.28
CA LEU A 16 -20.35 -44.70 -35.91
C LEU A 16 -20.59 -44.66 -34.40
N ALA A 17 -19.53 -44.52 -33.61
CA ALA A 17 -19.65 -44.25 -32.20
C ALA A 17 -20.11 -42.79 -32.04
N ILE A 18 -21.41 -42.59 -31.87
CA ILE A 18 -21.94 -41.33 -31.34
C ILE A 18 -21.45 -41.25 -29.89
N ALA A 19 -20.28 -40.67 -29.70
CA ALA A 19 -19.79 -40.34 -28.38
C ALA A 19 -20.75 -39.30 -27.78
N LEU A 20 -21.66 -39.75 -26.92
CA LEU A 20 -22.38 -38.90 -26.01
C LEU A 20 -21.35 -38.29 -25.06
N VAL A 21 -20.74 -37.18 -25.49
CA VAL A 21 -19.84 -36.41 -24.64
C VAL A 21 -20.70 -35.83 -23.52
N PRO A 22 -20.53 -36.23 -22.25
CA PRO A 22 -21.28 -35.61 -21.18
C PRO A 22 -20.89 -34.12 -21.15
N ARG A 23 -21.88 -33.23 -21.28
CA ARG A 23 -21.66 -31.79 -21.05
C ARG A 23 -21.27 -31.63 -19.60
N LEU A 24 -19.96 -31.48 -19.35
CA LEU A 24 -19.45 -31.11 -18.04
C LEU A 24 -20.12 -29.79 -17.63
N PRO A 25 -20.58 -29.66 -16.38
CA PRO A 25 -21.01 -28.36 -15.89
C PRO A 25 -19.80 -27.43 -15.97
N VAL A 26 -19.94 -26.32 -16.69
CA VAL A 26 -18.97 -25.23 -16.66
C VAL A 26 -18.93 -24.76 -15.21
N LEU A 27 -17.85 -25.08 -14.50
CA LEU A 27 -17.49 -24.41 -13.25
C LEU A 27 -17.36 -22.93 -13.61
N HIS A 28 -18.43 -22.18 -13.34
CA HIS A 28 -18.37 -20.73 -13.38
C HIS A 28 -17.42 -20.34 -12.28
N SER A 29 -16.20 -19.99 -12.68
CA SER A 29 -15.33 -19.17 -11.86
C SER A 29 -16.18 -17.98 -11.40
N PRO A 30 -16.28 -17.67 -10.10
CA PRO A 30 -16.85 -16.38 -9.73
C PRO A 30 -16.01 -15.34 -10.46
N ASP A 31 -16.68 -14.51 -11.28
CA ASP A 31 -16.05 -13.37 -11.94
C ASP A 31 -15.24 -12.65 -10.86
N MET A 32 -13.92 -12.64 -11.02
CA MET A 32 -13.07 -11.76 -10.23
C MET A 32 -13.43 -10.34 -10.68
N VAL A 33 -14.45 -9.77 -10.04
CA VAL A 33 -14.74 -8.36 -10.09
C VAL A 33 -13.45 -7.68 -9.68
N MET A 34 -12.77 -7.09 -10.65
CA MET A 34 -11.68 -6.16 -10.43
C MET A 34 -12.27 -5.05 -9.59
N ALA A 35 -12.07 -5.13 -8.28
CA ALA A 35 -12.37 -4.03 -7.38
C ALA A 35 -11.57 -2.85 -7.92
N GLN A 36 -12.26 -1.92 -8.58
CA GLN A 36 -11.70 -0.65 -8.99
C GLN A 36 -11.45 0.11 -7.70
N GLY A 37 -10.31 -0.18 -7.06
CA GLY A 37 -9.75 0.64 -6.01
C GLY A 37 -9.53 2.00 -6.64
N THR A 38 -10.41 2.94 -6.32
CA THR A 38 -10.26 4.33 -6.73
C THR A 38 -8.89 4.76 -6.27
N SER A 39 -7.96 4.98 -7.21
CA SER A 39 -6.69 5.63 -6.92
C SER A 39 -7.01 7.07 -6.57
N GLN A 40 -7.43 7.31 -5.32
CA GLN A 40 -7.73 8.64 -4.83
C GLN A 40 -6.41 9.39 -4.75
N THR A 41 -6.23 10.39 -5.60
CA THR A 41 -5.08 11.29 -5.53
C THR A 41 -5.10 12.00 -4.18
N ILE A 42 -4.09 11.76 -3.35
CA ILE A 42 -3.98 12.39 -2.04
C ILE A 42 -3.56 13.85 -2.21
N SER A 43 -4.49 14.77 -1.95
CA SER A 43 -4.18 16.21 -1.89
C SER A 43 -3.23 16.49 -0.71
N PRO A 44 -2.05 17.09 -0.91
CA PRO A 44 -1.13 17.44 0.18
C PRO A 44 -1.79 18.36 1.21
N GLN A 45 -2.61 19.32 0.75
CA GLN A 45 -3.30 20.26 1.63
C GLN A 45 -4.43 19.58 2.42
N GLY A 46 -5.20 18.69 1.77
CA GLY A 46 -6.26 17.93 2.44
C GLY A 46 -5.68 17.01 3.52
N LEU A 47 -4.61 16.29 3.20
CA LEU A 47 -3.89 15.45 4.16
C LEU A 47 -3.29 16.27 5.31
N ALA A 48 -2.65 17.41 5.02
CA ALA A 48 -2.06 18.25 6.06
C ALA A 48 -3.12 18.80 7.03
N ASN A 49 -4.28 19.20 6.51
CA ASN A 49 -5.42 19.63 7.32
C ASN A 49 -5.96 18.49 8.19
N HIS A 50 -6.07 17.28 7.64
CA HIS A 50 -6.49 16.10 8.38
C HIS A 50 -5.51 15.77 9.52
N LEU A 51 -4.21 15.71 9.21
CA LEU A 51 -3.15 15.48 10.19
C LEU A 51 -3.20 16.51 11.32
N LYS A 52 -3.38 17.79 10.99
CA LYS A 52 -3.58 18.85 11.98
C LYS A 52 -4.81 18.60 12.85
N LYS A 53 -5.94 18.25 12.23
CA LYS A 53 -7.23 18.02 12.92
C LYS A 53 -7.15 16.88 13.93
N ILE A 54 -6.42 15.80 13.61
CA ILE A 54 -6.22 14.67 14.52
C ILE A 54 -5.04 14.87 15.49
N ASN A 55 -4.46 16.07 15.53
CA ASN A 55 -3.30 16.43 16.32
C ASN A 55 -2.07 15.52 16.07
N ALA A 56 -1.90 15.04 14.83
CA ALA A 56 -0.69 14.34 14.44
C ALA A 56 0.50 15.30 14.48
N LYS A 57 1.63 14.83 15.02
CA LYS A 57 2.85 15.62 15.18
C LYS A 57 3.97 15.04 14.35
N MET A 58 4.81 15.91 13.81
CA MET A 58 6.10 15.53 13.25
C MET A 58 7.20 16.16 14.09
N TYR A 59 8.03 15.33 14.71
CA TYR A 59 9.22 15.74 15.43
C TYR A 59 10.41 15.69 14.47
N GLY A 60 11.19 16.77 14.40
CA GLY A 60 12.36 16.82 13.54
C GLY A 60 13.30 17.95 13.91
N ALA A 61 14.34 18.13 13.11
CA ALA A 61 15.28 19.24 13.25
C ALA A 61 15.39 20.03 11.95
N TYR A 62 15.62 21.36 12.03
CA TYR A 62 15.69 22.21 10.84
C TYR A 62 16.81 21.81 9.87
N TRP A 63 17.92 21.28 10.39
CA TRP A 63 19.10 20.85 9.63
C TRP A 63 19.01 19.39 9.14
N CYS A 64 17.97 18.65 9.51
CA CYS A 64 17.85 17.22 9.23
C CYS A 64 17.44 16.99 7.75
N PRO A 65 18.28 16.33 6.92
CA PRO A 65 17.98 16.14 5.50
C PRO A 65 16.72 15.30 5.24
N ALA A 66 16.51 14.25 6.04
CA ALA A 66 15.30 13.44 5.97
C ALA A 66 14.03 14.26 6.31
N CYS A 67 14.16 15.22 7.22
CA CYS A 67 13.09 16.12 7.61
C CYS A 67 12.76 17.09 6.48
N MET A 68 13.78 17.61 5.79
CA MET A 68 13.59 18.41 4.58
C MET A 68 12.86 17.61 3.49
N LYS A 69 13.28 16.37 3.24
CA LYS A 69 12.59 15.48 2.28
C LYS A 69 11.12 15.26 2.63
N GLN A 70 10.81 15.05 3.91
CA GLN A 70 9.41 14.92 4.35
C GLN A 70 8.62 16.22 4.13
N LYS A 71 9.22 17.38 4.39
CA LYS A 71 8.61 18.71 4.17
C LYS A 71 8.33 18.94 2.67
N GLU A 72 9.27 18.58 1.80
CA GLU A 72 9.15 18.72 0.34
C GLU A 72 7.96 17.96 -0.22
N LEU A 73 7.67 16.75 0.29
CA LEU A 73 6.50 15.97 -0.13
C LEU A 73 5.17 16.71 0.09
N PHE A 74 5.08 17.56 1.10
CA PHE A 74 3.91 18.40 1.36
C PHE A 74 3.96 19.76 0.64
N GLY A 75 5.15 20.23 0.25
CA GLY A 75 5.36 21.58 -0.24
C GLY A 75 4.80 22.64 0.73
N SER A 76 4.06 23.60 0.19
CA SER A 76 3.47 24.70 0.98
C SER A 76 2.42 24.23 1.99
N ALA A 77 1.83 23.04 1.82
CA ALA A 77 0.84 22.49 2.75
C ALA A 77 1.45 22.16 4.12
N PHE A 78 2.78 21.96 4.18
CA PHE A 78 3.49 21.62 5.42
C PHE A 78 3.28 22.66 6.53
N LYS A 79 3.00 23.92 6.19
CA LYS A 79 2.64 24.98 7.16
C LYS A 79 1.45 24.64 8.06
N SER A 80 0.63 23.66 7.65
CA SER A 80 -0.53 23.20 8.41
C SER A 80 -0.18 22.08 9.39
N ILE A 81 0.97 21.41 9.22
CA ILE A 81 1.41 20.30 10.06
C ILE A 81 1.85 20.82 11.44
N ASN A 82 1.49 20.09 12.50
CA ASN A 82 2.03 20.34 13.83
C ASN A 82 3.48 19.83 13.90
N TYR A 83 4.41 20.66 13.43
CA TYR A 83 5.85 20.37 13.48
C TYR A 83 6.45 20.81 14.81
N ILE A 84 7.18 19.91 15.47
CA ILE A 84 7.94 20.18 16.69
C ILE A 84 9.43 20.21 16.31
N GLU A 85 10.02 21.39 16.42
CA GLU A 85 11.45 21.60 16.21
C GLU A 85 12.23 21.12 17.43
N CYS A 86 13.03 20.07 17.28
CA CYS A 86 13.75 19.43 18.38
C CYS A 86 15.12 20.04 18.67
N ASP A 87 15.66 20.90 17.78
CA ASP A 87 16.92 21.61 18.04
C ASP A 87 16.64 23.02 18.60
N ALA A 88 17.27 23.37 19.72
CA ALA A 88 17.10 24.66 20.38
C ALA A 88 17.53 25.86 19.51
N ARG A 89 18.39 25.63 18.51
CA ARG A 89 18.88 26.67 17.58
C ARG A 89 17.90 26.92 16.43
N GLY A 90 16.91 26.05 16.24
CA GLY A 90 15.85 26.24 15.26
C GLY A 90 14.83 27.29 15.70
N THR A 91 14.09 27.85 14.74
CA THR A 91 12.99 28.78 15.03
C THR A 91 11.96 28.11 15.93
N ASN A 92 11.69 28.71 17.09
CA ASN A 92 10.78 28.16 18.10
C ASN A 92 11.13 26.71 18.50
N GLY A 93 12.42 26.44 18.69
CA GLY A 93 12.92 25.15 19.15
C GLY A 93 12.33 24.73 20.49
N GLN A 94 11.85 23.49 20.56
CA GLN A 94 11.17 22.86 21.70
C GLN A 94 11.84 21.51 22.05
N PRO A 95 13.15 21.49 22.35
CA PRO A 95 13.90 20.25 22.60
C PRO A 95 13.32 19.42 23.76
N GLU A 96 12.77 20.08 24.79
CA GLU A 96 12.17 19.40 25.95
C GLU A 96 10.93 18.58 25.57
N LEU A 97 10.11 19.05 24.63
CA LEU A 97 8.98 18.25 24.13
C LEU A 97 9.45 16.97 23.44
N CYS A 98 10.55 17.05 22.67
CA CYS A 98 11.12 15.88 22.00
C CYS A 98 11.74 14.88 22.99
N LYS A 99 12.38 15.37 24.06
CA LYS A 99 12.88 14.52 25.15
C LYS A 99 11.74 13.81 25.88
N GLN A 100 10.68 14.54 26.24
CA GLN A 100 9.50 13.99 26.91
C GLN A 100 8.77 12.96 26.03
N ALA A 101 8.70 13.20 24.71
CA ALA A 101 8.16 12.25 23.74
C ALA A 101 9.13 11.09 23.40
N ASN A 102 10.31 11.03 24.04
CA ASN A 102 11.35 10.03 23.86
C ASN A 102 11.74 9.83 22.38
N ILE A 103 11.89 10.92 21.63
CA ILE A 103 12.23 10.89 20.20
C ILE A 103 13.67 10.43 20.02
N ARG A 104 13.85 9.37 19.23
CA ARG A 104 15.16 8.70 19.02
C ARG A 104 15.78 8.98 17.66
N ALA A 105 14.95 9.34 16.68
CA ALA A 105 15.36 9.59 15.31
C ALA A 105 14.51 10.69 14.67
N TYR A 106 15.06 11.34 13.65
CA TYR A 106 14.35 12.36 12.88
C TYR A 106 14.19 11.93 11.41
N PRO A 107 13.04 12.24 10.79
CA PRO A 107 11.81 12.66 11.46
C PRO A 107 11.14 11.50 12.21
N THR A 108 10.32 11.81 13.20
CA THR A 108 9.39 10.86 13.82
C THR A 108 7.99 11.44 13.75
N TRP A 109 7.03 10.66 13.26
CA TRP A 109 5.61 10.98 13.29
C TRP A 109 4.96 10.38 14.52
N GLU A 110 4.09 11.13 15.17
CA GLU A 110 3.15 10.64 16.18
C GLU A 110 1.74 10.82 15.62
N ILE A 111 1.05 9.70 15.34
CA ILE A 111 -0.27 9.67 14.72
C ILE A 111 -1.13 8.72 15.53
N ASN A 112 -2.26 9.20 16.05
CA ASN A 112 -3.20 8.41 16.88
C ASN A 112 -2.50 7.66 18.04
N GLY A 113 -1.55 8.34 18.71
CA GLY A 113 -0.79 7.79 19.84
C GLY A 113 0.30 6.78 19.48
N LYS A 114 0.50 6.48 18.18
CA LYS A 114 1.56 5.59 17.69
C LYS A 114 2.70 6.39 17.07
N ARG A 115 3.93 5.90 17.22
CA ARG A 115 5.14 6.53 16.66
C ARG A 115 5.65 5.80 15.43
N TYR A 116 6.05 6.56 14.42
CA TYR A 116 6.55 6.08 13.15
C TYR A 116 7.81 6.86 12.78
N GLU A 117 8.97 6.21 12.84
CA GLU A 117 10.24 6.83 12.51
C GLU A 117 10.46 6.86 10.99
N GLY A 118 11.11 7.90 10.50
CA GLY A 118 11.51 8.05 9.10
C GLY A 118 10.55 8.85 8.23
N VAL A 119 10.91 8.93 6.95
CA VAL A 119 10.14 9.64 5.92
C VAL A 119 9.07 8.72 5.37
N TYR A 120 7.83 9.22 5.27
CA TYR A 120 6.70 8.53 4.68
C TYR A 120 6.18 9.29 3.45
N PRO A 121 5.81 8.58 2.36
CA PRO A 121 5.06 9.17 1.27
C PRO A 121 3.68 9.67 1.76
N LEU A 122 3.05 10.57 1.03
CA LEU A 122 1.75 11.13 1.41
C LEU A 122 0.68 10.04 1.56
N GLU A 123 0.70 9.04 0.68
CA GLU A 123 -0.19 7.87 0.72
C GLU A 123 0.03 7.06 2.00
N GLY A 124 1.29 6.91 2.43
CA GLY A 124 1.63 6.23 3.68
C GLY A 124 1.07 6.98 4.89
N LEU A 125 1.24 8.30 4.93
CA LEU A 125 0.66 9.13 5.99
C LEU A 125 -0.87 9.14 5.95
N ALA A 126 -1.48 9.09 4.76
CA ALA A 126 -2.93 8.97 4.62
C ALA A 126 -3.43 7.64 5.21
N GLN A 127 -2.76 6.52 4.92
CA GLN A 127 -3.08 5.22 5.50
C GLN A 127 -2.93 5.22 7.04
N LEU A 128 -1.81 5.71 7.56
CA LEU A 128 -1.54 5.76 9.01
C LEU A 128 -2.55 6.65 9.77
N SER A 129 -3.05 7.70 9.12
CA SER A 129 -4.00 8.66 9.71
C SER A 129 -5.46 8.36 9.41
N GLY A 130 -5.77 7.37 8.55
CA GLY A 130 -7.13 7.08 8.09
C GLY A 130 -7.73 8.14 7.17
N TYR A 131 -6.90 8.95 6.50
CA TYR A 131 -7.36 9.95 5.53
C TYR A 131 -7.78 9.28 4.21
N GLN A 132 -8.98 9.61 3.71
CA GLN A 132 -9.58 9.00 2.52
C GLN A 132 -9.57 9.90 1.27
N GLY A 133 -8.87 11.05 1.28
CA GLY A 133 -8.74 11.88 0.08
C GLY A 133 -9.99 12.69 -0.29
N ARG A 134 -10.60 13.36 0.69
CA ARG A 134 -11.70 14.33 0.44
C ARG A 134 -11.19 15.76 0.34
#